data_AF-A0A3C1LXW5-F1
#
_entry.id   AF-A0A3C1LXW5-F1
#
_cell.length_a   1.000
_cell.length_b   1.000
_cell.length_c   1.000
_cell.angle_alpha   90.00
_cell.angle_beta   90.00
_cell.angle_gamma   90.00
#
_symmetry.space_group_name_H-M   'P 1'
#
loop_
_entity.id
_entity.type
_entity.pdbx_description
1 polymer ?
#
loop_
_entity_poly.entity_id
_entity_poly.type
_entity_poly.pdbx_seq_one_letter_code
_entity_poly.pdbx_strand_id
1 'polypeptide(L)'
;MNYLKTLTNGIIKENPVLVLVLGTCPTLAVSTSAINGVGMGIAATLVLICSNLAISALKKVIPDKVRIPAYIILIAGFVTIVQLLVKAYAPDIDKALGIFLPLIVVNCIILG
;
A
#
# COMPACT_ATOMS: atom_id res chain seq x y z
N MET A 1 -7.91 20.57 23.67
CA MET A 1 -7.53 19.43 22.80
C MET A 1 -6.09 19.63 22.34
N ASN A 2 -5.14 18.85 22.86
CA ASN A 2 -3.72 19.00 22.52
C ASN A 2 -3.42 18.30 21.18
N TYR A 3 -3.61 19.02 20.07
CA TYR A 3 -3.31 18.54 18.71
C TYR A 3 -1.88 18.02 18.56
N LEU A 4 -0.93 18.61 19.31
CA LEU A 4 0.46 18.14 19.37
C LEU A 4 0.57 16.69 19.89
N LYS A 5 -0.17 16.31 20.94
CA LYS A 5 -0.13 14.95 21.48
C LYS A 5 -0.64 13.91 20.46
N THR A 6 -1.68 14.25 19.71
CA THR A 6 -2.24 13.37 18.68
C THR A 6 -1.24 13.16 17.54
N LEU A 7 -0.54 14.23 17.12
CA LEU A 7 0.49 14.16 16.08
C LEU A 7 1.71 13.36 16.54
N THR A 8 2.18 13.58 17.77
CA THR A 8 3.35 12.86 18.33
C THR A 8 3.05 11.37 18.52
N ASN A 9 1.81 11.01 18.86
CA ASN A 9 1.40 9.62 19.00
C ASN A 9 1.44 8.87 17.66
N GLY A 10 0.95 9.45 16.56
CA GLY A 10 0.96 8.78 15.24
C GLY A 10 2.36 8.55 14.65
N ILE A 11 3.32 9.43 14.96
CA ILE A 11 4.70 9.33 14.43
C ILE A 11 5.57 8.40 15.28
N ILE A 12 5.41 8.40 16.61
CA ILE A 12 6.36 7.77 17.54
C ILE A 12 5.77 6.56 18.27
N LYS A 13 4.51 6.61 18.74
CA LYS A 13 3.94 5.54 19.58
C LYS A 13 3.10 4.52 18.81
N GLU A 14 2.43 4.94 17.75
CA GLU A 14 1.49 4.12 16.97
C GLU A 14 1.96 3.94 15.51
N ASN A 15 3.26 4.09 15.25
CA ASN A 15 3.77 4.00 13.89
C ASN A 15 3.69 2.53 13.41
N PRO A 16 2.92 2.24 12.34
CA PRO A 16 2.71 0.87 11.88
C PRO A 16 4.00 0.17 11.44
N VAL A 17 4.99 0.93 10.96
CA VAL A 17 6.25 0.38 10.46
C VAL A 17 7.24 0.11 11.60
N LEU A 18 7.40 1.04 12.54
CA LEU A 18 8.42 0.94 13.59
C LEU A 18 7.94 0.22 14.86
N VAL A 19 6.66 0.36 15.22
CA VAL A 19 6.12 -0.18 16.48
C VAL A 19 5.31 -1.46 16.25
N LEU A 20 4.43 -1.48 15.25
CA LEU A 20 3.62 -2.66 14.93
C LEU A 20 4.35 -3.66 13.99
N VAL A 21 5.49 -3.25 13.41
CA VAL A 21 6.31 -4.08 12.50
C VAL A 21 5.48 -4.62 11.31
N LEU A 22 4.59 -3.79 10.76
CA LEU A 22 3.77 -4.10 9.59
C LEU A 22 4.36 -3.42 8.34
N GLY A 23 4.21 -4.07 7.18
CA GLY A 23 4.65 -3.50 5.89
C GLY A 23 6.16 -3.37 5.74
N THR A 24 6.95 -4.19 6.43
CA THR A 24 8.42 -4.16 6.40
C THR A 24 8.99 -4.57 5.03
N CYS A 25 8.34 -5.49 4.32
CA CYS A 25 8.80 -6.00 3.03
C CYS A 25 9.00 -4.89 1.98
N PRO A 26 8.01 -4.03 1.68
CA PRO A 26 8.22 -2.91 0.76
C PRO A 26 9.13 -1.82 1.34
N THR A 27 9.06 -1.59 2.66
CA THR A 27 9.85 -0.55 3.34
C THR A 27 11.36 -0.82 3.22
N LEU A 28 11.79 -2.06 3.45
CA LEU A 28 13.19 -2.47 3.31
C LEU A 28 13.65 -2.38 1.85
N ALA A 29 12.78 -2.70 0.89
CA ALA A 29 13.11 -2.68 -0.53
C ALA A 29 13.37 -1.25 -1.06
N VAL A 30 12.63 -0.24 -0.59
CA VAL A 30 12.74 1.15 -1.10
C VAL A 30 13.68 2.05 -0.30
N SER A 31 14.25 1.54 0.79
CA SER A 31 15.21 2.28 1.62
C SER A 31 16.52 2.62 0.90
N THR A 32 16.74 2.10 -0.31
CA THR A 32 17.93 2.35 -1.14
C THR A 32 17.94 3.73 -1.80
N SER A 33 16.77 4.36 -2.00
CA SER A 33 16.68 5.66 -2.66
C SER A 33 15.43 6.42 -2.25
N ALA A 34 15.58 7.68 -1.86
CA ALA A 34 14.46 8.54 -1.46
C ALA A 34 13.39 8.69 -2.56
N ILE A 35 13.82 8.76 -3.82
CA ILE A 35 12.93 8.87 -4.99
C ILE A 35 12.06 7.61 -5.13
N ASN A 36 12.64 6.42 -4.93
CA ASN A 36 11.92 5.15 -4.98
C ASN A 36 10.93 5.01 -3.80
N GLY A 37 11.33 5.47 -2.62
CA GLY A 37 10.47 5.48 -1.42
C GLY A 37 9.25 6.38 -1.61
N VAL A 38 9.44 7.59 -2.13
CA VAL A 38 8.32 8.51 -2.43
C VAL A 38 7.41 7.94 -3.52
N GLY A 39 7.99 7.40 -4.60
CA GLY A 39 7.22 6.75 -5.67
C GLY A 39 6.37 5.58 -5.19
N MET A 40 6.94 4.70 -4.37
CA MET A 40 6.20 3.56 -3.80
C MET A 40 5.13 4.02 -2.79
N GLY A 41 5.42 5.03 -1.98
CA GLY A 41 4.48 5.56 -0.99
C GLY A 41 3.25 6.20 -1.64
N ILE A 42 3.44 6.98 -2.72
CA ILE A 42 2.34 7.58 -3.50
C ILE A 42 1.52 6.49 -4.20
N ALA A 43 2.20 5.50 -4.82
CA ALA A 43 1.51 4.38 -5.46
C ALA A 43 0.66 3.59 -4.45
N ALA A 44 1.22 3.27 -3.28
CA ALA A 44 0.53 2.52 -2.23
C ALA A 44 -0.66 3.29 -1.65
N THR A 45 -0.55 4.61 -1.44
CA THR A 45 -1.68 5.43 -0.96
C THR A 45 -2.81 5.50 -1.97
N LEU A 46 -2.50 5.67 -3.26
CA LEU A 46 -3.53 5.65 -4.32
C LEU A 46 -4.24 4.30 -4.39
N VAL A 47 -3.49 3.19 -4.37
CA VAL A 47 -4.08 1.84 -4.36
C VAL A 47 -4.93 1.63 -3.11
N LEU A 48 -4.49 2.09 -1.94
CA LEU A 48 -5.20 1.90 -0.67
C LEU A 48 -6.54 2.65 -0.64
N ILE A 49 -6.58 3.88 -1.17
CA ILE A 49 -7.82 4.66 -1.29
C ILE A 49 -8.80 3.98 -2.25
N CYS A 50 -8.34 3.61 -3.46
CA CYS A 50 -9.18 2.96 -4.46
C CYS A 50 -9.69 1.59 -4.00
N SER A 51 -8.82 0.79 -3.38
CA SER A 51 -9.16 -0.55 -2.91
C SER A 51 -10.14 -0.50 -1.75
N ASN A 52 -9.97 0.40 -0.77
CA ASN A 52 -10.92 0.55 0.32
C ASN A 52 -12.31 0.99 -0.16
N LEU A 53 -12.35 1.88 -1.17
CA LEU A 53 -13.62 2.30 -1.75
C LEU A 53 -14.35 1.13 -2.42
N ALA A 54 -13.63 0.32 -3.21
CA ALA A 54 -14.18 -0.86 -3.86
C ALA A 54 -14.59 -1.96 -2.86
N ILE A 55 -13.76 -2.23 -1.85
CA ILE A 55 -14.03 -3.21 -0.80
C ILE A 55 -15.26 -2.81 0.01
N SER A 56 -15.40 -1.53 0.36
CA SER A 56 -16.57 -1.04 1.10
C SER A 56 -17.88 -1.28 0.33
N ALA A 57 -17.88 -1.07 -0.99
CA ALA A 57 -19.04 -1.34 -1.83
C ALA A 57 -19.37 -2.84 -1.95
N LEU A 58 -18.35 -3.70 -2.00
CA LEU A 58 -18.50 -5.15 -2.23
C LEU A 58 -18.63 -5.97 -0.94
N LYS A 59 -18.39 -5.38 0.23
CA LYS A 59 -18.40 -6.05 1.55
C LYS A 59 -19.68 -6.84 1.83
N LYS A 60 -20.83 -6.40 1.30
CA LYS A 60 -22.13 -7.04 1.53
C LYS A 60 -22.37 -8.30 0.69
N VAL A 61 -21.61 -8.48 -0.39
CA VAL A 61 -21.77 -9.60 -1.35
C VAL A 61 -20.76 -10.71 -1.07
N ILE A 62 -19.62 -10.41 -0.47
CA ILE A 62 -18.51 -11.36 -0.28
C ILE A 62 -18.74 -12.24 0.97
N PRO A 63 -18.82 -13.58 0.82
CA PRO A 63 -18.95 -14.50 1.96
C PRO A 63 -17.68 -14.52 2.82
N ASP A 64 -17.85 -14.62 4.15
CA ASP A 64 -16.75 -14.53 5.14
C ASP A 64 -15.59 -15.50 4.89
N LYS A 65 -15.88 -16.70 4.36
CA LYS A 65 -14.88 -17.74 4.11
C LYS A 65 -13.86 -17.38 3.01
N VAL A 66 -14.20 -16.45 2.11
CA VAL A 66 -13.35 -16.09 0.95
C VAL A 66 -12.96 -14.61 0.93
N ARG A 67 -13.13 -13.91 2.07
CA ARG A 67 -12.88 -12.46 2.19
C ARG A 67 -11.43 -12.09 1.86
N ILE A 68 -10.46 -12.77 2.45
CA ILE A 68 -9.03 -12.45 2.28
C ILE A 68 -8.59 -12.65 0.81
N PRO A 69 -8.84 -13.81 0.16
CA PRO A 69 -8.53 -13.97 -1.26
C PRO A 69 -9.23 -12.95 -2.17
N ALA A 70 -10.50 -12.62 -1.90
CA ALA A 70 -11.24 -11.65 -2.69
C ALA A 70 -10.62 -10.24 -2.61
N TYR A 71 -10.17 -9.81 -1.43
CA TYR A 71 -9.50 -8.53 -1.24
C TYR A 71 -8.15 -8.48 -1.97
N ILE A 72 -7.37 -9.56 -1.89
CA ILE A 72 -6.09 -9.68 -2.60
C ILE A 72 -6.28 -9.54 -4.12
N ILE A 73 -7.30 -10.18 -4.70
CA ILE A 73 -7.59 -10.08 -6.15
C ILE A 73 -8.01 -8.66 -6.55
N LEU A 74 -8.84 -8.00 -5.73
CA LEU A 74 -9.23 -6.60 -5.94
C LEU A 74 -8.01 -5.68 -5.94
N ILE A 75 -7.17 -5.78 -4.92
CA ILE A 75 -5.95 -4.97 -4.80
C ILE A 75 -5.00 -5.28 -5.96
N ALA A 76 -4.82 -6.55 -6.34
CA ALA A 76 -4.00 -6.94 -7.48
C ALA A 76 -4.46 -6.31 -8.80
N GLY A 77 -5.79 -6.20 -9.02
CA GLY A 77 -6.34 -5.50 -10.17
C GLY A 77 -5.93 -4.03 -10.20
N PHE A 78 -6.07 -3.32 -9.09
CA PHE A 78 -5.67 -1.91 -8.98
C PHE A 78 -4.15 -1.71 -9.11
N VAL A 79 -3.35 -2.57 -8.48
CA VAL A 79 -1.88 -2.53 -8.60
C VAL A 79 -1.45 -2.75 -10.04
N THR A 80 -2.10 -3.66 -10.78
CA THR A 80 -1.82 -3.90 -12.20
C THR A 80 -2.08 -2.63 -13.03
N ILE A 81 -3.17 -1.92 -12.77
CA ILE A 81 -3.48 -0.65 -13.45
C ILE A 81 -2.38 0.38 -13.15
N VAL A 82 -1.96 0.50 -11.88
CA VAL A 82 -0.86 1.40 -11.49
C VAL A 82 0.46 1.01 -12.15
N GLN A 83 0.75 -0.29 -12.29
CA GLN A 83 1.96 -0.77 -12.95
C GLN A 83 2.01 -0.35 -14.42
N LEU A 84 0.88 -0.43 -15.12
CA LEU A 84 0.78 0.05 -16.51
C LEU A 84 0.94 1.57 -16.62
N LEU A 85 0.39 2.32 -15.66
CA LEU A 85 0.54 3.78 -15.56
C LEU A 85 1.99 4.18 -15.31
N VAL A 86 2.67 3.57 -14.34
CA VAL A 86 4.08 3.87 -14.02
C VAL A 86 4.99 3.55 -15.20
N LYS A 87 4.75 2.44 -15.90
CA LYS A 87 5.49 2.08 -17.11
C LYS A 87 5.32 3.09 -18.25
N ALA A 88 4.17 3.76 -18.33
CA ALA A 88 3.88 4.76 -19.36
C ALA A 88 4.46 6.15 -19.02
N TYR A 89 4.42 6.58 -17.76
CA TYR A 89 4.79 7.94 -17.36
C TYR A 89 6.21 8.08 -16.76
N ALA A 90 6.76 7.01 -16.18
CA ALA A 90 8.04 7.05 -15.48
C ALA A 90 8.87 5.76 -15.68
N PRO A 91 9.48 5.57 -16.86
CA PRO A 91 10.22 4.35 -17.20
C PRO A 91 11.48 4.13 -16.33
N ASP A 92 12.07 5.21 -15.80
CA ASP A 92 13.21 5.11 -14.89
C ASP A 92 12.81 4.57 -13.51
N ILE A 93 11.59 4.90 -13.05
CA ILE A 93 11.03 4.34 -11.81
C ILE A 93 10.55 2.92 -12.05
N ASP A 94 9.97 2.61 -13.21
CA ASP A 94 9.54 1.24 -13.57
C ASP A 94 10.71 0.24 -13.54
N LYS A 95 11.89 0.61 -14.05
CA LYS A 95 13.07 -0.26 -14.01
C LYS A 95 13.52 -0.64 -12.60
N ALA A 96 13.37 0.28 -11.64
CA ALA A 96 13.77 0.05 -10.25
C ALA A 96 12.64 -0.57 -9.41
N LEU A 97 11.40 -0.17 -9.65
CA LEU A 97 10.25 -0.44 -8.79
C LEU A 97 9.29 -1.50 -9.35
N GLY A 98 9.36 -1.81 -10.65
CA GLY A 98 8.41 -2.67 -11.35
C GLY A 98 8.32 -4.08 -10.76
N ILE A 99 9.45 -4.63 -10.29
CA ILE A 99 9.50 -5.94 -9.61
C ILE A 99 8.93 -5.85 -8.18
N PHE A 100 8.96 -4.65 -7.58
CA PHE A 100 8.51 -4.42 -6.21
C PHE A 100 7.04 -3.97 -6.11
N LEU A 101 6.41 -3.54 -7.21
CA LEU A 101 4.98 -3.18 -7.24
C LEU A 101 4.05 -4.31 -6.74
N PRO A 102 4.26 -5.60 -7.09
CA PRO A 102 3.49 -6.70 -6.53
C PRO A 102 3.55 -6.83 -5.00
N LEU A 103 4.61 -6.32 -4.33
CA LEU A 103 4.67 -6.32 -2.87
C LEU A 103 3.61 -5.40 -2.23
N ILE A 104 3.00 -4.49 -2.99
CA ILE A 104 1.86 -3.69 -2.54
C ILE A 104 0.66 -4.61 -2.27
N VAL A 105 0.42 -5.63 -3.10
CA VAL A 105 -0.73 -6.54 -2.97
C VAL A 105 -0.69 -7.33 -1.68
N VAL A 106 0.49 -7.77 -1.27
CA VAL A 106 0.71 -8.56 -0.05
C VAL A 106 1.15 -7.70 1.14
N ASN A 107 1.02 -6.38 1.03
CA ASN A 107 1.42 -5.48 2.11
C ASN A 107 0.44 -5.61 3.29
N CYS A 108 0.95 -6.03 4.44
CA CYS A 108 0.17 -6.22 5.66
C CYS A 108 -0.53 -4.94 6.15
N ILE A 109 -0.02 -3.76 5.81
CA ILE A 109 -0.67 -2.47 6.13
C ILE A 109 -1.96 -2.28 5.31
N ILE A 110 -2.02 -2.87 4.11
CA ILE A 110 -3.16 -2.71 3.19
C ILE A 110 -4.23 -3.80 3.44
N LEU A 111 -3.80 -4.98 3.89
CA LEU A 111 -4.70 -6.08 4.25
C LEU A 111 -5.33 -5.94 5.64
N GLY A 112 -4.75 -5.09 6.50
CA GLY A 112 -5.15 -4.85 7.89
C GLY A 112 -6.29 -3.85 8.04
#